data_AF-A0A358AAM9-F1
#
_entry.id   AF-A0A358AAM9-F1
#
_cell.length_a   1.000
_cell.length_b   1.000
_cell.length_c   1.000
_cell.angle_alpha   90.00
_cell.angle_beta   90.00
_cell.angle_gamma   90.00
#
_symmetry.space_group_name_H-M   'P 1'
#
loop_
_entity.id
_entity.type
_entity.pdbx_description
1 polymer ?
#
loop_
_entity_poly.entity_id
_entity_poly.type
_entity_poly.pdbx_seq_one_letter_code
_entity_poly.pdbx_strand_id
1 'polypeptide(L)'
;MMQEEIKCDSCGLPLDKDNRARKNNTKWNLCLYCVCDETGELWPKEDIISGSRDFYFVGELGLSEEEAQIAAENYIKKMPAWLE
;
A
#
# COMPACT_ATOMS: atom_id res chain seq x y z
N MET A 1 -5.83 22.45 14.29
CA MET A 1 -6.63 21.71 13.29
C MET A 1 -5.88 20.42 13.02
N MET A 2 -6.36 19.28 13.54
CA MET A 2 -5.80 17.97 13.16
C MET A 2 -6.30 17.71 11.74
N GLN A 3 -5.43 17.82 10.75
CA GLN A 3 -5.75 17.30 9.41
C GLN A 3 -5.64 15.78 9.52
N GLU A 4 -6.74 15.07 9.32
CA GLU A 4 -6.72 13.61 9.18
C GLU A 4 -5.92 13.29 7.91
N GLU A 5 -4.70 12.78 8.08
CA GLU A 5 -3.91 12.25 6.98
C GLU A 5 -4.64 11.04 6.41
N ILE A 6 -5.24 11.20 5.22
CA ILE A 6 -5.85 10.09 4.50
C ILE A 6 -4.72 9.14 4.10
N LYS A 7 -4.84 7.85 4.43
CA LYS A 7 -3.86 6.83 4.08
C LYS A 7 -4.42 5.89 3.01
N CYS A 8 -3.52 5.21 2.31
CA CYS A 8 -3.87 4.15 1.40
C CYS A 8 -4.46 2.99 2.21
N ASP A 9 -5.70 2.62 1.92
CA ASP A 9 -6.41 1.54 2.59
C ASP A 9 -5.82 0.16 2.25
N SER A 10 -4.89 0.06 1.29
CA SER A 10 -4.22 -1.19 0.91
C SER A 10 -2.81 -1.33 1.47
N CYS A 11 -1.99 -0.27 1.43
CA CYS A 11 -0.59 -0.31 1.88
C CYS A 11 -0.26 0.72 2.96
N GLY A 12 -1.24 1.44 3.49
CA GLY A 12 -1.06 2.40 4.58
C GLY A 12 -0.23 3.65 4.26
N LEU A 13 0.25 3.81 3.03
CA LEU A 13 0.99 4.98 2.56
C LEU A 13 0.13 6.26 2.73
N PRO A 14 0.63 7.33 3.38
CA PRO A 14 -0.05 8.61 3.42
C PRO A 14 -0.35 9.12 2.00
N LEU A 15 -1.60 9.50 1.76
CA LEU A 15 -2.04 9.97 0.46
C LEU A 15 -1.94 11.48 0.36
N ASP A 16 -1.26 11.95 -0.68
CA ASP A 16 -1.27 13.33 -1.12
C ASP A 16 -1.85 13.43 -2.54
N LYS A 17 -1.75 14.60 -3.16
CA LYS A 17 -2.26 14.85 -4.52
C LYS A 17 -1.41 14.14 -5.60
N ASP A 18 -0.16 13.84 -5.31
CA ASP A 18 0.84 13.37 -6.27
C ASP A 18 0.91 11.83 -6.29
N ASN A 19 0.60 11.17 -5.17
CA ASN A 19 0.66 9.72 -5.03
C ASN A 19 -0.71 9.01 -5.01
N ARG A 20 -1.83 9.76 -5.03
CA ARG A 20 -3.19 9.19 -5.08
C ARG A 20 -3.48 8.57 -6.45
N ALA A 21 -4.15 7.41 -6.44
CA ALA A 21 -4.56 6.74 -7.68
C ALA A 21 -5.48 7.65 -8.51
N ARG A 22 -5.12 7.86 -9.78
CA ARG A 22 -5.91 8.69 -10.71
C ARG A 22 -7.16 7.96 -11.18
N LYS A 23 -7.08 6.64 -11.28
CA LYS A 23 -8.16 5.72 -11.62
C LYS A 23 -8.27 4.69 -10.50
N ASN A 24 -9.44 4.60 -9.86
CA ASN A 24 -9.70 3.66 -8.79
C ASN A 24 -11.17 3.26 -8.82
N ASN A 25 -11.44 2.00 -9.17
CA ASN A 25 -12.78 1.44 -9.28
C ASN A 25 -13.22 0.74 -7.99
N THR A 26 -12.43 0.84 -6.92
CA THR A 26 -12.75 0.26 -5.62
C THR A 26 -13.44 1.28 -4.72
N LYS A 27 -14.01 0.81 -3.61
CA LYS A 27 -14.56 1.68 -2.55
C LYS A 27 -13.49 2.28 -1.63
N TRP A 28 -12.23 1.90 -1.79
CA TRP A 28 -11.13 2.20 -0.89
C TRP A 28 -10.36 3.44 -1.35
N ASN A 29 -9.68 4.14 -0.43
CA ASN A 29 -8.73 5.20 -0.78
C ASN A 29 -7.39 4.56 -1.12
N LEU A 30 -6.97 4.58 -2.39
CA LEU A 30 -5.76 3.88 -2.83
C LEU A 30 -4.72 4.83 -3.44
N CYS A 31 -3.44 4.50 -3.27
CA CYS A 31 -2.34 5.16 -3.96
C CYS A 31 -2.16 4.58 -5.37
N LEU A 32 -1.49 5.33 -6.25
CA LEU A 32 -1.21 4.91 -7.63
C LEU A 32 -0.33 3.65 -7.71
N TYR A 33 0.38 3.31 -6.64
CA TYR A 33 1.19 2.09 -6.57
C TYR A 33 0.37 0.84 -6.22
N CYS A 34 -0.81 1.00 -5.63
CA CYS A 34 -1.67 -0.13 -5.26
C CYS A 34 -2.72 -0.47 -6.31
N VAL A 35 -2.84 0.35 -7.36
CA VAL A 35 -3.88 0.22 -8.37
C VAL A 35 -3.25 0.06 -9.75
N CYS A 36 -3.84 -0.80 -10.57
CA CYS A 36 -3.49 -0.86 -11.99
C CYS A 36 -4.10 0.35 -12.70
N ASP A 37 -3.27 1.28 -13.20
CA ASP A 37 -3.74 2.51 -13.85
C ASP A 37 -4.63 2.25 -15.08
N GLU A 38 -4.44 1.11 -15.76
CA GLU A 38 -5.22 0.74 -16.94
C GLU A 38 -6.64 0.30 -16.58
N THR A 39 -6.80 -0.52 -15.55
CA THR A 39 -8.11 -1.06 -15.16
C THR A 39 -8.78 -0.21 -14.08
N GLY A 40 -8.00 0.38 -13.17
CA GLY A 40 -8.45 1.00 -11.93
C GLY A 40 -8.65 -0.01 -10.80
N GLU A 41 -8.22 -1.26 -10.98
CA GLU A 41 -8.40 -2.34 -10.00
C GLU A 41 -7.19 -2.45 -9.06
N LEU A 42 -7.45 -2.87 -7.83
CA LEU A 42 -6.41 -3.13 -6.84
C LEU A 42 -5.53 -4.28 -7.33
N TRP A 43 -4.21 -4.12 -7.26
CA TRP A 43 -3.27 -5.20 -7.59
C TRP A 43 -3.45 -6.40 -6.64
N PRO A 44 -3.06 -7.61 -7.08
CA PRO A 44 -3.00 -8.78 -6.21
C PRO A 44 -2.21 -8.52 -4.93
N LYS A 45 -2.64 -9.17 -3.84
CA LYS A 45 -2.07 -8.97 -2.52
C LYS A 45 -0.57 -9.26 -2.48
N GLU A 46 -0.13 -10.27 -3.22
CA GLU A 46 1.26 -10.72 -3.34
C GLU A 46 2.16 -9.64 -3.96
N ASP A 47 1.64 -8.92 -4.97
CA ASP A 47 2.34 -7.81 -5.62
C ASP A 47 2.48 -6.63 -4.66
N ILE A 48 1.44 -6.33 -3.90
CA ILE A 48 1.46 -5.26 -2.88
C ILE A 48 2.43 -5.60 -1.74
N ILE A 49 2.48 -6.87 -1.29
CA ILE A 49 3.47 -7.33 -0.31
C ILE A 49 4.88 -7.14 -0.84
N SER A 50 5.15 -7.58 -2.07
CA SER A 50 6.48 -7.47 -2.67
C SER A 50 6.91 -6.01 -2.82
N GLY A 51 6.03 -5.14 -3.33
CA GLY A 51 6.32 -3.72 -3.46
C GLY A 51 6.55 -3.03 -2.10
N SER A 52 5.75 -3.37 -1.09
CA SER A 52 5.91 -2.81 0.26
C SER A 52 7.19 -3.29 0.93
N ARG A 53 7.55 -4.57 0.74
CA ARG A 53 8.82 -5.16 1.20
C ARG A 53 10.00 -4.39 0.61
N ASP A 54 10.07 -4.31 -0.72
CA ASP A 54 11.26 -3.80 -1.41
C ASP A 54 11.43 -2.29 -1.19
N PHE A 55 10.35 -1.53 -1.30
CA PHE A 55 10.43 -0.07 -1.16
C PHE A 55 10.57 0.36 0.30
N TYR A 56 9.66 -0.06 1.17
CA TYR A 56 9.59 0.48 2.53
C TYR A 56 10.46 -0.30 3.52
N PHE A 57 10.32 -1.62 3.59
CA PHE A 57 11.02 -2.39 4.63
C PHE A 57 12.50 -2.60 4.32
N VAL A 58 12.86 -2.85 3.06
CA VAL A 58 14.27 -2.93 2.64
C VAL A 58 14.82 -1.52 2.36
N GLY A 59 14.18 -0.76 1.47
CA GLY A 59 14.69 0.53 1.02
C GLY A 59 14.76 1.61 2.11
N GLU A 60 13.66 1.83 2.84
CA GLU A 60 13.58 2.90 3.84
C GLU A 60 14.03 2.46 5.24
N LEU A 61 13.67 1.24 5.67
CA LEU A 61 13.99 0.73 7.00
C LEU A 61 15.29 -0.09 7.06
N GLY A 62 15.85 -0.49 5.93
CA GLY A 62 17.13 -1.23 5.88
C GLY A 62 17.06 -2.65 6.45
N LEU A 63 15.86 -3.27 6.49
CA LEU A 63 15.71 -4.65 6.95
C LEU A 63 16.32 -5.64 5.96
N SER A 64 16.70 -6.81 6.45
CA SER A 64 17.03 -7.93 5.56
C SER A 64 15.79 -8.38 4.78
N GLU A 65 15.99 -9.03 3.62
CA GLU A 65 14.87 -9.49 2.77
C GLU A 65 13.89 -10.40 3.53
N GLU A 66 14.39 -11.28 4.40
CA GLU A 66 13.57 -12.20 5.18
C GLU A 66 12.74 -11.47 6.25
N GLU A 67 13.37 -10.56 7.01
CA GLU A 67 12.67 -9.72 7.98
C GLU A 67 11.65 -8.79 7.31
N ALA A 68 12.03 -8.22 6.17
CA ALA A 68 11.19 -7.34 5.38
C ALA A 68 9.95 -8.07 4.84
N GLN A 69 10.10 -9.31 4.35
CA GLN A 69 8.98 -10.12 3.89
C GLN A 69 7.97 -10.37 5.01
N ILE A 70 8.45 -10.82 6.18
CA ILE A 70 7.61 -11.06 7.36
C ILE A 70 6.93 -9.75 7.82
N ALA A 71 7.66 -8.64 7.82
CA ALA A 71 7.13 -7.35 8.20
C ALA A 71 6.04 -6.85 7.23
N ALA A 72 6.26 -6.97 5.92
CA ALA A 72 5.30 -6.59 4.89
C ALA A 72 4.01 -7.39 4.98
N GLU A 73 4.10 -8.72 5.13
CA GLU A 73 2.94 -9.59 5.30
C GLU A 73 2.13 -9.24 6.55
N ASN A 74 2.81 -9.02 7.67
CA ASN A 74 2.14 -8.67 8.93
C ASN A 74 1.55 -7.26 8.93
N TYR A 75 2.15 -6.36 8.15
CA TYR A 75 1.67 -4.99 8.03
C TYR A 75 0.41 -4.91 7.16
N ILE A 76 0.44 -5.53 5.97
CA ILE A 76 -0.67 -5.50 5.02
C ILE A 76 -1.94 -6.14 5.58
N LYS A 77 -1.82 -7.19 6.40
CA LYS A 77 -2.97 -7.81 7.11
C LYS A 77 -3.74 -6.83 8.01
N LYS A 78 -3.17 -5.67 8.36
CA LYS A 78 -3.82 -4.66 9.20
C LYS A 78 -4.52 -3.59 8.36
N MET A 79 -4.34 -3.59 7.04
CA MET A 79 -4.87 -2.53 6.18
C MET A 79 -6.32 -2.85 5.77
N PRO A 80 -7.21 -1.85 5.70
CA PRO A 80 -8.64 -2.05 5.46
C PRO A 80 -9.00 -2.90 4.25
N ALA A 81 -8.25 -2.80 3.15
CA ALA A 81 -8.51 -3.55 1.93
C ALA A 81 -8.31 -5.07 2.07
N TRP A 82 -7.62 -5.51 3.14
CA TRP A 82 -7.25 -6.90 3.37
C TRP A 82 -7.78 -7.46 4.69
N LEU A 83 -8.59 -6.68 5.41
CA LEU A 83 -9.38 -7.17 6.54
C LEU A 83 -10.58 -7.93 5.97
N GLU A 84 -10.48 -9.26 5.97
CA GLU A 84 -11.65 -10.13 5.79
C GLU A 84 -12.51 -10.17 7.07
#